data_AF-A0A5K7YPF8-F1
#
_entry.id   AF-A0A5K7YPF8-F1
#
_cell.length_a   1.000
_cell.length_b   1.000
_cell.length_c   1.000
_cell.angle_alpha   90.00
_cell.angle_beta   90.00
_cell.angle_gamma   90.00
#
_symmetry.space_group_name_H-M   'P 1'
#
loop_
_entity.id
_entity.type
_entity.pdbx_description
1 polymer ?
#
loop_
_entity_poly.entity_id
_entity_poly.type
_entity_poly.pdbx_seq_one_letter_code
_entity_poly.pdbx_strand_id
1 'polypeptide(L)'
;MTLKNSVQLIVYPDSLGGDLAELHFVLRRYLRRAIGGIHLLPFYPSSADRGFAPLTYDEVDPAFGTWRDIELIGREFDLIIDFMVNHISRQSAYFQDYFEKGSDSEYADMFLSFNKLAPNGEIDAADLARVYTRKPRPPYTIVQRADGSKEKVWCTFDYEQIDLDWDSPKTHEVMRRFLIQLSRTRAKMIRMDAFAYCTIKIGTNCFFLEPQVWQLLEWLQDYVSPFDVEILPEVHEHYSYHQRISEHGYWTYDFSLPMLVLHTLYHHTSRVLKQWLAICPRRQVTTLDTHDGIGVVDVQDLLSPEELERTLDGLDEKGANTRKIFSGPEFQNLDIYQVNCTYYSALECNDDSYIAARAIQFFTPGIPQVYYVGLLAGENDIELVQQTKNGRDINRHNFTLDEIARDIQKPVVQRLLRLMEFRSRYPAFEGRFAIEDAPDDQLRLSWTQLPCRAVLQISLRTYATRITYFDEEKESMAEFVA
;
A
#
# COMPACT_ATOMS: atom_id res chain seq x y z
N MET A 1 -2.61 19.85 -9.10
CA MET A 1 -3.86 19.21 -9.58
C MET A 1 -3.99 17.88 -8.84
N THR A 2 -5.04 17.66 -8.05
CA THR A 2 -5.20 16.45 -7.22
C THR A 2 -5.55 15.22 -8.07
N LEU A 3 -5.30 14.02 -7.55
CA LEU A 3 -5.78 12.77 -8.15
C LEU A 3 -7.30 12.81 -8.40
N LYS A 4 -7.75 12.20 -9.49
CA LYS A 4 -9.19 11.99 -9.71
C LYS A 4 -9.77 11.08 -8.64
N ASN A 5 -10.95 11.43 -8.14
CA ASN A 5 -11.74 10.61 -7.21
C ASN A 5 -12.42 9.42 -7.93
N SER A 6 -11.58 8.58 -8.51
CA SER A 6 -11.93 7.39 -9.28
C SER A 6 -11.19 6.18 -8.72
N VAL A 7 -11.66 4.98 -9.04
CA VAL A 7 -10.92 3.77 -8.68
C VAL A 7 -9.54 3.78 -9.32
N GLN A 8 -8.53 3.41 -8.54
CA GLN A 8 -7.17 3.23 -8.97
C GLN A 8 -6.76 1.75 -8.90
N LEU A 9 -5.85 1.32 -9.77
CA LEU A 9 -5.28 -0.03 -9.74
C LEU A 9 -3.89 -0.01 -9.10
N ILE A 10 -3.64 -0.83 -8.07
CA ILE A 10 -2.29 -1.11 -7.59
C ILE A 10 -1.74 -2.32 -8.35
N VAL A 11 -0.57 -2.18 -8.99
CA VAL A 11 -0.02 -3.24 -9.87
C VAL A 11 1.51 -3.17 -9.94
N TYR A 12 2.16 -4.33 -10.07
CA TYR A 12 3.58 -4.38 -10.41
C TYR A 12 3.78 -4.13 -11.91
N PRO A 13 4.95 -3.65 -12.33
CA PRO A 13 5.23 -3.43 -13.76
C PRO A 13 5.12 -4.69 -14.62
N ASP A 14 5.23 -5.89 -14.02
CA ASP A 14 5.28 -7.19 -14.69
C ASP A 14 4.13 -8.15 -14.34
N SER A 15 3.18 -7.76 -13.47
CA SER A 15 2.20 -8.72 -12.91
C SER A 15 0.87 -8.83 -13.66
N LEU A 16 0.64 -7.97 -14.65
CA LEU A 16 -0.47 -8.07 -15.60
C LEU A 16 0.09 -8.10 -17.02
N GLY A 17 0.57 -9.27 -17.45
CA GLY A 17 1.43 -9.46 -18.60
C GLY A 17 2.83 -9.87 -18.16
N GLY A 18 3.87 -9.28 -18.75
CA GLY A 18 5.26 -9.45 -18.34
C GLY A 18 6.09 -8.17 -18.29
N ASP A 19 5.56 -7.03 -18.77
CA ASP A 19 6.26 -5.76 -18.81
C ASP A 19 5.29 -4.55 -18.90
N LEU A 20 5.84 -3.33 -18.94
CA LEU A 20 5.05 -2.10 -18.99
C LEU A 20 4.22 -1.95 -20.28
N ALA A 21 4.67 -2.55 -21.39
CA ALA A 21 3.96 -2.46 -22.66
C ALA A 21 2.71 -3.37 -22.65
N GLU A 22 2.86 -4.59 -22.14
CA GLU A 22 1.74 -5.51 -21.93
C GLU A 22 0.78 -4.99 -20.86
N LEU A 23 1.29 -4.41 -19.77
CA LEU A 23 0.47 -3.72 -18.77
C LEU A 23 -0.36 -2.63 -19.44
N HIS A 24 0.25 -1.75 -20.23
CA HIS A 24 -0.48 -0.68 -20.94
C HIS A 24 -1.56 -1.23 -21.88
N PHE A 25 -1.28 -2.34 -22.56
CA PHE A 25 -2.27 -3.05 -23.38
C PHE A 25 -3.46 -3.52 -22.52
N VAL A 26 -3.21 -4.18 -21.40
CA VAL A 26 -4.25 -4.68 -20.48
C VAL A 26 -5.12 -3.53 -19.95
N LEU A 27 -4.48 -2.45 -19.47
CA LEU A 27 -5.16 -1.26 -18.95
C LEU A 27 -6.13 -0.68 -20.01
N ARG A 28 -5.67 -0.52 -21.25
CA ARG A 28 -6.49 0.06 -22.33
C ARG A 28 -7.58 -0.89 -22.81
N ARG A 29 -7.30 -2.18 -22.88
CA ARG A 29 -8.20 -3.19 -23.44
C ARG A 29 -9.34 -3.56 -22.51
N TYR A 30 -9.07 -3.62 -21.20
CA TYR A 30 -10.00 -4.16 -20.21
C TYR A 30 -10.46 -3.15 -19.16
N LEU A 31 -9.62 -2.17 -18.78
CA LEU A 31 -9.86 -1.37 -17.56
C LEU A 31 -10.15 0.12 -17.79
N ARG A 32 -10.02 0.61 -19.03
CA ARG A 32 -10.15 2.04 -19.38
C ARG A 32 -11.41 2.74 -18.85
N ARG A 33 -12.51 2.03 -18.64
CA ARG A 33 -13.77 2.58 -18.09
C ARG A 33 -13.90 2.43 -16.57
N ALA A 34 -13.19 1.47 -15.99
CA ALA A 34 -13.31 1.09 -14.59
C ALA A 34 -12.39 1.90 -13.68
N ILE A 35 -11.21 2.30 -14.17
CA ILE A 35 -10.19 3.02 -13.39
C ILE A 35 -9.89 4.41 -13.98
N GLY A 36 -9.46 5.34 -13.14
CA GLY A 36 -8.92 6.64 -13.58
C GLY A 36 -7.43 6.83 -13.31
N GLY A 37 -6.80 5.92 -12.57
CA GLY A 37 -5.37 5.95 -12.27
C GLY A 37 -4.78 4.60 -11.93
N ILE A 38 -3.46 4.55 -11.83
CA ILE A 38 -2.72 3.39 -11.33
C ILE A 38 -1.70 3.83 -10.27
N HIS A 39 -1.53 3.00 -9.25
CA HIS A 39 -0.34 2.96 -8.42
C HIS A 39 0.56 1.87 -9.01
N LEU A 40 1.60 2.32 -9.71
CA LEU A 40 2.63 1.45 -10.24
C LEU A 40 3.69 1.22 -9.16
N LEU A 41 3.73 0.00 -8.64
CA LEU A 41 4.73 -0.44 -7.66
C LEU A 41 6.15 -0.30 -8.23
N PRO A 42 7.21 -0.31 -7.40
CA PRO A 42 8.54 0.08 -7.83
C PRO A 42 8.99 -0.62 -9.12
N PHE A 43 9.35 0.18 -10.11
CA PHE A 43 9.74 -0.25 -11.46
C PHE A 43 11.20 0.10 -11.79
N TYR A 44 11.97 0.44 -10.76
CA TYR A 44 13.38 0.81 -10.86
C TYR A 44 14.26 -0.43 -10.75
N PRO A 45 15.51 -0.40 -11.24
CA PRO A 45 16.48 -1.45 -10.97
C PRO A 45 16.61 -1.66 -9.46
N SER A 46 16.48 -2.92 -9.01
CA SER A 46 16.43 -3.25 -7.58
C SER A 46 17.18 -4.54 -7.26
N SER A 47 17.81 -4.59 -6.08
CA SER A 47 18.56 -5.79 -5.65
C SER A 47 17.74 -6.77 -4.82
N ALA A 48 16.59 -6.38 -4.30
CA ALA A 48 15.77 -7.19 -3.40
C ALA A 48 14.34 -6.66 -3.25
N ASP A 49 13.54 -7.40 -2.48
CA ASP A 49 12.21 -7.01 -2.02
C ASP A 49 11.27 -6.56 -3.16
N ARG A 50 11.40 -7.20 -4.33
CA ARG A 50 10.56 -6.97 -5.51
C ARG A 50 10.42 -5.49 -5.88
N GLY A 51 11.54 -4.75 -5.85
CA GLY A 51 11.60 -3.34 -6.25
C GLY A 51 11.82 -2.36 -5.10
N PHE A 52 11.58 -2.76 -3.86
CA PHE A 52 11.72 -1.89 -2.67
C PHE A 52 13.17 -1.75 -2.17
N ALA A 53 14.16 -2.32 -2.86
CA ALA A 53 15.58 -2.00 -2.64
C ALA A 53 16.15 -1.35 -3.91
N PRO A 54 15.80 -0.10 -4.24
CA PRO A 54 16.15 0.53 -5.51
C PRO A 54 17.65 0.85 -5.56
N LEU A 55 18.32 0.57 -6.68
CA LEU A 55 19.70 0.98 -6.92
C LEU A 55 19.78 2.48 -7.28
N THR A 56 18.78 2.95 -8.02
CA THR A 56 18.65 4.33 -8.50
C THR A 56 17.19 4.60 -8.86
N TYR A 57 16.84 5.88 -8.99
CA TYR A 57 15.58 6.34 -9.58
C TYR A 57 15.78 7.00 -10.95
N ASP A 58 17.02 6.99 -11.46
CA ASP A 58 17.36 7.68 -12.71
C ASP A 58 16.79 6.94 -13.94
N GLU A 59 16.56 5.63 -13.83
CA GLU A 59 16.12 4.75 -14.91
C GLU A 59 15.00 3.79 -14.46
N VAL A 60 14.28 3.28 -15.45
CA VAL A 60 13.35 2.16 -15.30
C VAL A 60 14.16 0.87 -15.46
N ASP A 61 13.83 -0.18 -14.71
CA ASP A 61 14.48 -1.47 -14.89
C ASP A 61 14.31 -1.94 -16.36
N PRO A 62 15.41 -2.21 -17.09
CA PRO A 62 15.33 -2.64 -18.47
C PRO A 62 14.50 -3.91 -18.70
N ALA A 63 14.29 -4.73 -17.67
CA ALA A 63 13.40 -5.89 -17.72
C ALA A 63 11.92 -5.48 -17.87
N PHE A 64 11.54 -4.30 -17.38
CA PHE A 64 10.16 -3.80 -17.43
C PHE A 64 9.91 -2.81 -18.58
N GLY A 65 10.94 -2.08 -19.01
CA GLY A 65 10.84 -1.13 -20.13
C GLY A 65 11.61 0.16 -19.86
N THR A 66 10.99 1.30 -20.21
CA THR A 66 11.64 2.62 -20.16
C THR A 66 10.73 3.70 -19.58
N TRP A 67 11.31 4.86 -19.25
CA TRP A 67 10.53 6.05 -18.89
C TRP A 67 9.52 6.48 -19.95
N ARG A 68 9.73 6.10 -21.23
CA ARG A 68 8.77 6.38 -22.29
C ARG A 68 7.46 5.62 -22.07
N ASP A 69 7.53 4.38 -21.58
CA ASP A 69 6.37 3.55 -21.32
C ASP A 69 5.56 4.10 -20.14
N ILE A 70 6.26 4.54 -19.07
CA ILE A 70 5.65 5.27 -17.95
C ILE A 70 4.93 6.55 -18.42
N GLU A 71 5.57 7.35 -19.28
CA GLU A 71 4.96 8.54 -19.89
C GLU A 71 3.72 8.20 -20.73
N LEU A 72 3.72 7.07 -21.45
CA LEU A 72 2.56 6.65 -22.24
C LEU A 72 1.37 6.26 -21.35
N ILE A 73 1.62 5.50 -20.27
CA ILE A 73 0.59 5.15 -19.30
C ILE A 73 0.06 6.42 -18.61
N GLY A 74 0.96 7.30 -18.17
CA GLY A 74 0.60 8.55 -17.48
C GLY A 74 -0.15 9.59 -18.31
N ARG A 75 -0.22 9.42 -19.64
CA ARG A 75 -1.09 10.23 -20.51
C ARG A 75 -2.55 9.81 -20.42
N GLU A 76 -2.82 8.55 -20.13
CA GLU A 76 -4.17 7.97 -20.12
C GLU A 76 -4.72 7.79 -18.70
N PHE A 77 -3.84 7.56 -17.73
CA PHE A 77 -4.19 7.27 -16.33
C PHE A 77 -3.38 8.16 -15.37
N ASP A 78 -4.01 8.63 -14.30
CA ASP A 78 -3.26 9.31 -13.23
C ASP A 78 -2.26 8.32 -12.60
N LEU A 79 -1.03 8.76 -12.30
CA LEU A 79 0.03 7.90 -11.79
C LEU A 79 0.35 8.18 -10.32
N ILE A 80 0.40 7.11 -9.54
CA ILE A 80 1.09 7.05 -8.25
C ILE A 80 2.32 6.16 -8.41
N ILE A 81 3.46 6.62 -7.92
CA ILE A 81 4.73 5.90 -7.95
C ILE A 81 5.37 5.91 -6.57
N ASP A 82 6.24 4.95 -6.30
CA ASP A 82 6.94 4.83 -5.03
C ASP A 82 8.25 5.61 -4.98
N PHE A 83 8.54 6.15 -3.80
CA PHE A 83 9.84 6.68 -3.42
C PHE A 83 10.20 6.10 -2.05
N MET A 84 11.23 5.26 -2.00
CA MET A 84 11.78 4.69 -0.78
C MET A 84 12.61 5.76 -0.08
N VAL A 85 11.94 6.53 0.79
CA VAL A 85 12.51 7.66 1.54
C VAL A 85 13.51 7.16 2.58
N ASN A 86 13.23 5.99 3.16
CA ASN A 86 13.98 5.48 4.30
C ASN A 86 15.32 4.87 3.91
N HIS A 87 15.41 4.20 2.76
CA HIS A 87 16.53 3.32 2.44
C HIS A 87 16.83 3.27 0.94
N ILE A 88 18.03 2.81 0.61
CA ILE A 88 18.49 2.54 -0.76
C ILE A 88 19.15 1.16 -0.82
N SER A 89 19.25 0.59 -2.03
CA SER A 89 19.95 -0.68 -2.23
C SER A 89 21.39 -0.62 -1.72
N ARG A 90 21.81 -1.71 -1.07
CA ARG A 90 23.22 -2.01 -0.78
C ARG A 90 24.06 -2.07 -2.05
N GLN A 91 23.47 -2.40 -3.21
CA GLN A 91 24.15 -2.43 -4.51
C GLN A 91 24.14 -1.06 -5.22
N SER A 92 23.56 -0.03 -4.61
CA SER A 92 23.58 1.32 -5.20
C SER A 92 25.01 1.86 -5.31
N ALA A 93 25.25 2.70 -6.33
CA ALA A 93 26.55 3.33 -6.52
C ALA A 93 27.03 4.09 -5.27
N TYR A 94 26.09 4.68 -4.51
CA TYR A 94 26.36 5.40 -3.27
C TYR A 94 26.90 4.47 -2.17
N PHE A 95 26.22 3.34 -1.94
CA PHE A 95 26.65 2.42 -0.88
C PHE A 95 27.89 1.63 -1.29
N GLN A 96 28.05 1.29 -2.57
CA GLN A 96 29.27 0.63 -3.05
C GLN A 96 30.50 1.53 -2.89
N ASP A 97 30.38 2.83 -3.18
CA ASP A 97 31.48 3.78 -2.96
C ASP A 97 31.82 3.92 -1.47
N TYR A 98 30.81 3.99 -0.58
CA TYR A 98 31.01 3.96 0.87
C TYR A 98 31.58 2.62 1.39
N PHE A 99 31.18 1.50 0.79
CA PHE A 99 31.70 0.19 1.09
C PHE A 99 33.21 0.12 0.76
N GLU A 100 33.60 0.60 -0.41
CA GLU A 100 35.00 0.58 -0.88
C GLU A 100 35.90 1.57 -0.14
N LYS A 101 35.44 2.80 0.08
CA LYS A 101 36.28 3.90 0.59
C LYS A 101 36.08 4.20 2.08
N GLY A 102 35.08 3.62 2.72
CA GLY A 102 34.75 3.91 4.12
C GLY A 102 34.50 5.40 4.34
N SER A 103 35.13 5.99 5.37
CA SER A 103 34.99 7.42 5.70
C SER A 103 35.48 8.38 4.61
N ASP A 104 36.30 7.91 3.68
CA ASP A 104 36.82 8.73 2.58
C ASP A 104 35.83 8.85 1.40
N SER A 105 34.72 8.11 1.45
CA SER A 105 33.63 8.25 0.47
C SER A 105 32.91 9.58 0.64
N GLU A 106 32.57 10.23 -0.48
CA GLU A 106 31.71 11.43 -0.44
C GLU A 106 30.28 11.13 0.03
N TYR A 107 29.88 9.86 0.02
CA TYR A 107 28.56 9.36 0.43
C TYR A 107 28.58 8.74 1.83
N ALA A 108 29.72 8.71 2.52
CA ALA A 108 29.83 8.10 3.84
C ALA A 108 28.80 8.65 4.84
N ASP A 109 28.54 9.95 4.77
CA ASP A 109 27.61 10.63 5.66
C ASP A 109 26.13 10.30 5.37
N MET A 110 25.80 9.71 4.21
CA MET A 110 24.45 9.31 3.88
C MET A 110 23.95 8.12 4.69
N PHE A 111 24.85 7.33 5.29
CA PHE A 111 24.50 6.07 5.91
C PHE A 111 24.66 6.12 7.43
N LEU A 112 23.76 5.44 8.12
CA LEU A 112 23.71 5.39 9.57
C LEU A 112 24.68 4.34 10.12
N SER A 113 25.98 4.65 10.12
CA SER A 113 26.97 3.79 10.75
C SER A 113 26.89 3.86 12.28
N PHE A 114 27.19 2.76 12.97
CA PHE A 114 27.21 2.77 14.43
C PHE A 114 28.28 3.71 14.99
N ASN A 115 29.38 3.92 14.25
CA ASN A 115 30.41 4.90 14.60
C ASN A 115 29.88 6.34 14.57
N LYS A 116 28.88 6.62 13.71
CA LYS A 116 28.17 7.90 13.66
C LYS A 116 27.15 8.03 14.80
N LEU A 117 26.44 6.96 15.12
CA LEU A 117 25.36 6.96 16.11
C LEU A 117 25.85 6.87 17.57
N ALA A 118 27.03 6.29 17.81
CA ALA A 118 27.61 6.10 19.14
C ALA A 118 29.12 6.37 19.12
N PRO A 119 29.68 7.14 20.09
CA PRO A 119 31.10 7.51 20.12
C PRO A 119 32.10 6.35 20.11
N ASN A 120 31.70 5.18 20.60
CA ASN A 120 32.50 3.95 20.65
C ASN A 120 32.13 2.94 19.55
N GLY A 121 31.25 3.30 18.61
CA GLY A 121 30.77 2.40 17.56
C GLY A 121 29.83 1.30 18.05
N GLU A 122 29.32 1.39 19.28
CA GLU A 122 28.46 0.38 19.89
C GLU A 122 27.26 1.03 20.59
N ILE A 123 26.06 0.54 20.25
CA ILE A 123 24.81 0.97 20.89
C ILE A 123 24.47 -0.05 21.98
N ASP A 124 24.07 0.45 23.17
CA ASP A 124 23.67 -0.41 24.29
C ASP A 124 22.50 -1.33 23.90
N ALA A 125 22.54 -2.58 24.36
CA ALA A 125 21.51 -3.56 24.06
C ALA A 125 20.10 -3.13 24.52
N ALA A 126 20.00 -2.42 25.64
CA ALA A 126 18.73 -1.88 26.13
C ALA A 126 18.18 -0.78 25.22
N ASP A 127 19.04 0.09 24.68
CA ASP A 127 18.60 1.11 23.72
C ASP A 127 18.24 0.50 22.37
N LEU A 128 19.00 -0.48 21.90
CA LEU A 128 18.68 -1.19 20.66
C LEU A 128 17.37 -1.98 20.76
N ALA A 129 17.07 -2.56 21.92
CA ALA A 129 15.82 -3.27 22.17
C ALA A 129 14.58 -2.36 22.21
N ARG A 130 14.77 -1.04 22.35
CA ARG A 130 13.67 -0.07 22.30
C ARG A 130 13.28 0.29 20.87
N VAL A 131 14.18 0.12 19.91
CA VAL A 131 13.94 0.39 18.49
C VAL A 131 12.77 -0.45 18.02
N TYR A 132 11.79 0.20 17.40
CA TYR A 132 10.68 -0.48 16.78
C TYR A 132 11.18 -1.22 15.54
N THR A 133 11.15 -2.54 15.62
CA THR A 133 11.61 -3.42 14.54
C THR A 133 10.47 -4.29 14.07
N ARG A 134 10.29 -4.35 12.74
CA ARG A 134 9.32 -5.25 12.10
C ARG A 134 9.80 -6.69 12.01
N LYS A 135 11.08 -6.94 12.27
CA LYS A 135 11.70 -8.25 12.13
C LYS A 135 12.37 -8.63 13.45
N PRO A 136 12.32 -9.91 13.89
CA PRO A 136 13.00 -10.38 15.10
C PRO A 136 14.53 -10.51 14.89
N ARG A 137 15.14 -9.44 14.36
CA ARG A 137 16.58 -9.31 14.16
C ARG A 137 17.01 -7.88 14.53
N PRO A 138 18.28 -7.67 14.88
CA PRO A 138 18.81 -6.32 15.06
C PRO A 138 18.63 -5.49 13.78
N PRO A 139 18.37 -4.16 13.90
CA PRO A 139 18.15 -3.26 12.76
C PRO A 139 19.47 -2.84 12.09
N TYR A 140 20.42 -3.76 11.94
CA TYR A 140 21.73 -3.48 11.35
C TYR A 140 22.31 -4.70 10.65
N THR A 141 23.25 -4.43 9.75
CA THR A 141 24.10 -5.42 9.10
C THR A 141 25.56 -5.14 9.41
N ILE A 142 26.40 -6.16 9.27
CA ILE A 142 27.84 -6.03 9.42
C ILE A 142 28.47 -6.00 8.04
N VAL A 143 29.09 -4.87 7.73
CA VAL A 143 29.89 -4.65 6.54
C VAL A 143 31.32 -5.05 6.85
N GLN A 144 31.88 -5.98 6.08
CA GLN A 144 33.29 -6.34 6.13
C GLN A 144 34.00 -5.87 4.86
N ARG A 145 35.03 -5.05 5.02
CA ARG A 145 35.78 -4.46 3.90
C ARG A 145 36.99 -5.31 3.52
N ALA A 146 37.61 -4.96 2.39
CA ALA A 146 38.76 -5.68 1.84
C ALA A 146 40.00 -5.67 2.76
N ASP A 147 40.16 -4.62 3.57
CA ASP A 147 41.20 -4.50 4.58
C ASP A 147 40.94 -5.34 5.85
N GLY A 148 39.79 -6.03 5.91
CA GLY A 148 39.35 -6.85 7.04
C GLY A 148 38.61 -6.08 8.14
N SER A 149 38.49 -4.75 8.01
CA SER A 149 37.71 -3.94 8.94
C SER A 149 36.22 -4.33 8.89
N LYS A 150 35.56 -4.22 10.05
CA LYS A 150 34.13 -4.51 10.21
C LYS A 150 33.42 -3.31 10.78
N GLU A 151 32.25 -3.03 10.25
CA GLU A 151 31.43 -1.89 10.64
C GLU A 151 29.96 -2.30 10.68
N LYS A 152 29.22 -1.86 11.69
CA LYS A 152 27.77 -2.00 11.73
C LYS A 152 27.12 -0.81 11.04
N VAL A 153 26.20 -1.10 10.14
CA VAL A 153 25.41 -0.09 9.42
C VAL A 153 23.94 -0.40 9.60
N TRP A 154 23.13 0.62 9.87
CA TRP A 154 21.70 0.48 10.07
C TRP A 154 21.00 -0.07 8.81
N CYS A 155 20.12 -1.06 9.00
CA CYS A 155 19.25 -1.63 7.98
C CYS A 155 17.98 -2.17 8.64
N THR A 156 16.91 -1.38 8.60
CA THR A 156 15.65 -1.64 9.30
C THR A 156 14.93 -2.87 8.72
N PHE A 157 14.96 -3.02 7.38
CA PHE A 157 14.12 -3.99 6.66
C PHE A 157 14.88 -5.21 6.15
N ASP A 158 15.39 -5.23 4.92
CA ASP A 158 16.26 -6.28 4.38
C ASP A 158 17.74 -5.91 4.50
N TYR A 159 18.65 -6.89 4.39
CA TYR A 159 20.09 -6.61 4.36
C TYR A 159 20.55 -5.90 3.10
N GLU A 160 19.73 -5.95 2.05
CA GLU A 160 19.89 -5.18 0.82
C GLU A 160 19.31 -3.76 0.91
N GLN A 161 18.60 -3.41 2.00
CA GLN A 161 18.00 -2.09 2.21
C GLN A 161 18.79 -1.33 3.29
N ILE A 162 19.68 -0.43 2.87
CA ILE A 162 20.50 0.37 3.78
C ILE A 162 19.80 1.69 4.07
N ASP A 163 19.55 1.97 5.34
CA ASP A 163 18.85 3.17 5.79
C ASP A 163 19.68 4.43 5.57
N LEU A 164 18.99 5.49 5.18
CA LEU A 164 19.54 6.80 4.89
C LEU A 164 19.48 7.70 6.12
N ASP A 165 20.54 8.47 6.31
CA ASP A 165 20.62 9.48 7.35
C ASP A 165 20.04 10.81 6.86
N TRP A 166 18.87 11.17 7.36
CA TRP A 166 18.19 12.42 7.02
C TRP A 166 18.73 13.67 7.73
N ASP A 167 19.69 13.54 8.66
CA ASP A 167 20.47 14.68 9.14
C ASP A 167 21.63 15.03 8.19
N SER A 168 21.93 14.16 7.22
CA SER A 168 23.03 14.38 6.26
C SER A 168 22.65 15.36 5.14
N PRO A 169 23.44 16.43 4.94
CA PRO A 169 23.32 17.29 3.76
C PRO A 169 23.50 16.53 2.44
N LYS A 170 24.29 15.45 2.43
CA LYS A 170 24.51 14.63 1.24
C LYS A 170 23.27 13.78 0.91
N THR A 171 22.60 13.22 1.92
CA THR A 171 21.29 12.57 1.72
C THR A 171 20.29 13.55 1.12
N HIS A 172 20.17 14.76 1.68
CA HIS A 172 19.32 15.81 1.13
C HIS A 172 19.66 16.14 -0.33
N GLU A 173 20.95 16.23 -0.67
CA GLU A 173 21.39 16.50 -2.04
C GLU A 173 20.91 15.42 -3.03
N VAL A 174 21.19 14.15 -2.72
CA VAL A 174 20.89 13.00 -3.59
C VAL A 174 19.38 12.76 -3.67
N MET A 175 18.69 12.71 -2.53
CA MET A 175 17.25 12.42 -2.48
C MET A 175 16.43 13.54 -3.10
N ARG A 176 16.84 14.81 -2.95
CA ARG A 176 16.20 15.93 -3.65
C ARG A 176 16.30 15.79 -5.16
N ARG A 177 17.46 15.39 -5.67
CA ARG A 177 17.68 15.19 -7.12
C ARG A 177 16.71 14.14 -7.66
N PHE A 178 16.61 13.00 -6.99
CA PHE A 178 15.68 11.93 -7.35
C PHE A 178 14.23 12.40 -7.26
N LEU A 179 13.85 13.04 -6.15
CA LEU A 179 12.49 13.50 -5.94
C LEU A 179 12.05 14.50 -7.03
N ILE A 180 12.90 15.49 -7.36
CA ILE A 180 12.64 16.45 -8.44
C ILE A 180 12.54 15.72 -9.80
N GLN A 181 13.37 14.72 -10.06
CA GLN A 181 13.28 13.95 -11.30
C GLN A 181 11.94 13.21 -11.39
N LEU A 182 11.54 12.51 -10.33
CA LEU A 182 10.27 11.80 -10.26
C LEU A 182 9.08 12.77 -10.40
N SER A 183 9.14 13.94 -9.78
CA SER A 183 8.10 14.97 -9.89
C SER A 183 7.99 15.61 -11.27
N ARG A 184 9.05 15.55 -12.10
CA ARG A 184 9.00 15.99 -13.51
C ARG A 184 8.32 14.99 -14.44
N THR A 185 8.01 13.80 -13.96
CA THR A 185 7.23 12.80 -14.70
C THR A 185 5.74 13.17 -14.71
N ARG A 186 4.88 12.25 -15.14
CA ARG A 186 3.41 12.40 -15.06
C ARG A 186 2.81 11.93 -13.74
N ALA A 187 3.63 11.54 -12.76
CA ALA A 187 3.16 11.26 -11.42
C ALA A 187 2.28 12.41 -10.90
N LYS A 188 1.13 12.06 -10.32
CA LYS A 188 0.24 12.97 -9.61
C LYS A 188 0.41 12.86 -8.10
N MET A 189 0.90 11.70 -7.66
CA MET A 189 1.20 11.45 -6.27
C MET A 189 2.44 10.56 -6.17
N ILE A 190 3.23 10.75 -5.12
CA ILE A 190 4.37 9.89 -4.79
C ILE A 190 4.11 9.26 -3.43
N ARG A 191 4.10 7.94 -3.37
CA ARG A 191 4.00 7.18 -2.11
C ARG A 191 5.36 7.23 -1.39
N MET A 192 5.36 7.71 -0.16
CA MET A 192 6.55 7.76 0.69
C MET A 192 6.63 6.48 1.50
N ASP A 193 7.36 5.51 0.96
CA ASP A 193 7.52 4.19 1.56
C ASP A 193 8.32 4.27 2.87
N ALA A 194 7.82 3.59 3.91
CA ALA A 194 8.49 3.45 5.20
C ALA A 194 8.92 4.78 5.85
N PHE A 195 8.26 5.90 5.54
CA PHE A 195 8.73 7.23 5.97
C PHE A 195 8.78 7.38 7.50
N ALA A 196 7.91 6.67 8.23
CA ALA A 196 7.89 6.70 9.69
C ALA A 196 9.20 6.20 10.32
N TYR A 197 10.02 5.42 9.59
CA TYR A 197 11.30 4.90 10.06
C TYR A 197 12.48 5.86 9.84
N CYS A 198 12.28 6.96 9.11
CA CYS A 198 13.36 7.88 8.74
C CYS A 198 13.91 8.68 9.94
N THR A 199 13.21 8.67 11.07
CA THR A 199 13.59 9.45 12.26
C THR A 199 14.29 8.58 13.29
N ILE A 200 15.63 8.68 13.35
CA ILE A 200 16.46 7.86 14.24
C ILE A 200 16.94 8.68 15.44
N LYS A 201 16.69 8.16 16.65
CA LYS A 201 17.24 8.71 17.90
C LYS A 201 17.47 7.59 18.90
N ILE A 202 18.73 7.27 19.18
CA ILE A 202 19.10 6.24 20.15
C ILE A 202 18.48 6.54 21.52
N GLY A 203 17.96 5.50 22.17
CA GLY A 203 17.18 5.62 23.40
C GLY A 203 15.72 6.02 23.18
N THR A 204 15.19 5.84 21.96
CA THR A 204 13.76 5.93 21.64
C THR A 204 13.33 4.72 20.80
N ASN A 205 12.07 4.68 20.36
CA ASN A 205 11.60 3.65 19.42
C ASN A 205 12.01 3.91 17.96
N CYS A 206 12.61 5.05 17.64
CA CYS A 206 13.05 5.39 16.27
C CYS A 206 11.94 5.25 15.21
N PHE A 207 10.70 5.54 15.60
CA PHE A 207 9.53 5.44 14.73
C PHE A 207 8.63 6.66 14.94
N PHE A 208 8.39 7.38 13.86
CA PHE A 208 7.53 8.56 13.81
C PHE A 208 7.88 9.59 14.90
N LEU A 209 9.16 9.91 15.06
CA LEU A 209 9.59 10.82 16.12
C LEU A 209 9.21 12.25 15.79
N GLU A 210 8.48 12.88 16.71
CA GLU A 210 8.09 14.29 16.59
C GLU A 210 9.11 15.21 17.29
N PRO A 211 9.42 16.38 16.72
CA PRO A 211 8.85 16.97 15.50
C PRO A 211 9.52 16.55 14.17
N GLN A 212 10.58 15.72 14.21
CA GLN A 212 11.42 15.42 13.03
C GLN A 212 10.65 14.84 11.85
N VAL A 213 9.67 13.97 12.11
CA VAL A 213 8.85 13.35 11.05
C VAL A 213 8.06 14.40 10.26
N TRP A 214 7.56 15.44 10.93
CA TRP A 214 6.82 16.53 10.29
C TRP A 214 7.72 17.41 9.45
N GLN A 215 8.93 17.70 9.96
CA GLN A 215 9.95 18.45 9.22
C GLN A 215 10.38 17.72 7.95
N LEU A 216 10.53 16.40 8.02
CA LEU A 216 10.83 15.57 6.85
C LEU A 216 9.68 15.60 5.83
N LEU A 217 8.43 15.45 6.29
CA LEU A 217 7.26 15.52 5.40
C LEU A 217 7.14 16.88 4.72
N GLU A 218 7.34 17.98 5.45
CA GLU A 218 7.38 19.33 4.90
C GLU A 218 8.49 19.48 3.85
N TRP A 219 9.70 19.01 4.17
CA TRP A 219 10.83 19.02 3.24
C TRP A 219 10.51 18.25 1.95
N LEU A 220 9.93 17.05 2.04
CA LEU A 220 9.52 16.27 0.87
C LEU A 220 8.44 17.00 0.07
N GLN A 221 7.43 17.56 0.75
CA GLN A 221 6.32 18.28 0.13
C GLN A 221 6.78 19.52 -0.64
N ASP A 222 7.78 20.24 -0.13
CA ASP A 222 8.34 21.45 -0.75
C ASP A 222 9.00 21.18 -2.11
N TYR A 223 9.53 19.96 -2.32
CA TYR A 223 10.17 19.60 -3.60
C TYR A 223 9.20 19.00 -4.62
N VAL A 224 8.05 18.48 -4.20
CA VAL A 224 7.06 17.92 -5.12
C VAL A 224 5.94 18.90 -5.49
N SER A 225 5.57 19.81 -4.57
CA SER A 225 4.45 20.75 -4.78
C SER A 225 4.64 21.70 -5.97
N PRO A 226 5.85 22.18 -6.34
CA PRO A 226 6.03 23.02 -7.53
C PRO A 226 5.68 22.33 -8.85
N PHE A 227 5.56 21.00 -8.83
CA PHE A 227 5.19 20.17 -9.98
C PHE A 227 3.74 19.69 -9.93
N ASP A 228 2.91 20.25 -9.03
CA ASP A 228 1.50 19.83 -8.84
C ASP A 228 1.37 18.37 -8.38
N VAL A 229 2.39 17.83 -7.69
CA VAL A 229 2.45 16.46 -7.18
C VAL A 229 2.16 16.43 -5.68
N GLU A 230 1.33 15.49 -5.24
CA GLU A 230 1.02 15.25 -3.82
C GLU A 230 1.87 14.11 -3.25
N ILE A 231 1.95 14.00 -1.92
CA ILE A 231 2.61 12.88 -1.24
C ILE A 231 1.60 12.00 -0.53
N LEU A 232 1.89 10.70 -0.48
CA LEU A 232 1.11 9.70 0.25
C LEU A 232 2.02 8.93 1.19
N PRO A 233 2.17 9.37 2.45
CA PRO A 233 3.00 8.70 3.42
C PRO A 233 2.37 7.38 3.88
N GLU A 234 3.14 6.29 3.82
CA GLU A 234 2.72 4.98 4.33
C GLU A 234 3.15 4.75 5.78
N VAL A 235 2.19 4.42 6.64
CA VAL A 235 2.40 3.97 8.01
C VAL A 235 1.49 2.78 8.26
N HIS A 236 2.04 1.64 8.68
CA HIS A 236 1.28 0.58 9.34
C HIS A 236 1.53 0.64 10.84
N GLU A 237 0.55 1.16 11.58
CA GLU A 237 0.53 1.24 13.05
C GLU A 237 -0.87 1.70 13.50
N HIS A 238 -1.10 1.84 14.80
CA HIS A 238 -2.34 2.35 15.39
C HIS A 238 -3.00 3.49 14.57
N TYR A 239 -4.30 3.38 14.30
CA TYR A 239 -5.05 4.24 13.37
C TYR A 239 -4.92 5.76 13.59
N SER A 240 -4.57 6.19 14.81
CA SER A 240 -4.36 7.60 15.16
C SER A 240 -3.19 8.26 14.40
N TYR A 241 -2.22 7.50 13.88
CA TYR A 241 -1.19 8.06 12.99
C TYR A 241 -1.82 8.60 11.70
N HIS A 242 -2.73 7.86 11.08
CA HIS A 242 -3.45 8.28 9.88
C HIS A 242 -4.32 9.53 10.13
N GLN A 243 -4.96 9.61 11.30
CA GLN A 243 -5.70 10.80 11.71
C GLN A 243 -4.77 12.02 11.83
N ARG A 244 -3.65 11.90 12.54
CA ARG A 244 -2.66 12.99 12.66
C ARG A 244 -2.10 13.41 11.30
N ILE A 245 -1.74 12.46 10.42
CA ILE A 245 -1.24 12.76 9.06
C ILE A 245 -2.29 13.56 8.28
N SER A 246 -3.55 13.15 8.33
CA SER A 246 -4.64 13.86 7.66
C SER A 246 -4.93 15.23 8.28
N GLU A 247 -4.82 15.38 9.60
CA GLU A 247 -4.97 16.66 10.31
C GLU A 247 -3.88 17.66 9.91
N HIS A 248 -2.67 17.18 9.62
CA HIS A 248 -1.57 17.97 9.05
C HIS A 248 -1.73 18.23 7.54
N GLY A 249 -2.85 17.80 6.94
CA GLY A 249 -3.20 18.11 5.55
C GLY A 249 -2.62 17.14 4.51
N TYR A 250 -1.96 16.06 4.92
CA TYR A 250 -1.43 15.06 3.99
C TYR A 250 -2.47 13.99 3.66
N TRP A 251 -2.29 13.32 2.51
CA TRP A 251 -3.03 12.10 2.22
C TRP A 251 -2.56 10.96 3.10
N THR A 252 -3.40 9.97 3.33
CA THR A 252 -3.05 8.79 4.11
C THR A 252 -3.78 7.54 3.58
N TYR A 253 -3.31 6.36 3.92
CA TYR A 253 -4.05 5.12 3.65
C TYR A 253 -5.13 4.87 4.70
N ASP A 254 -6.18 4.15 4.31
CA ASP A 254 -7.12 3.51 5.24
C ASP A 254 -6.75 2.02 5.38
N PHE A 255 -5.75 1.73 6.21
CA PHE A 255 -5.33 0.35 6.50
C PHE A 255 -6.16 -0.34 7.58
N SER A 256 -7.02 0.40 8.29
CA SER A 256 -7.98 -0.18 9.22
C SER A 256 -9.14 -0.87 8.46
N LEU A 257 -9.60 -0.28 7.35
CA LEU A 257 -10.73 -0.78 6.57
C LEU A 257 -10.65 -2.27 6.15
N PRO A 258 -9.52 -2.80 5.62
CA PRO A 258 -9.39 -4.21 5.26
C PRO A 258 -9.88 -5.19 6.33
N MET A 259 -9.36 -5.07 7.55
CA MET A 259 -9.66 -5.99 8.65
C MET A 259 -11.05 -5.73 9.23
N LEU A 260 -11.48 -4.46 9.29
CA LEU A 260 -12.83 -4.10 9.73
C LEU A 260 -13.92 -4.65 8.80
N VAL A 261 -13.67 -4.69 7.49
CA VAL A 261 -14.60 -5.28 6.51
C VAL A 261 -14.67 -6.80 6.68
N LEU A 262 -13.54 -7.48 6.89
CA LEU A 262 -13.53 -8.92 7.20
C LEU A 262 -14.33 -9.21 8.49
N HIS A 263 -14.05 -8.48 9.56
CA HIS A 263 -14.81 -8.57 10.82
C HIS A 263 -16.32 -8.38 10.57
N THR A 264 -16.71 -7.35 9.81
CA THR A 264 -18.12 -7.08 9.51
C THR A 264 -18.80 -8.22 8.74
N LEU A 265 -18.11 -8.82 7.77
CA LEU A 265 -18.67 -9.89 6.93
C LEU A 265 -18.66 -11.25 7.63
N TYR A 266 -17.64 -11.55 8.44
CA TYR A 266 -17.55 -12.80 9.19
C TYR A 266 -18.56 -12.89 10.32
N HIS A 267 -18.81 -11.77 11.01
CA HIS A 267 -19.65 -11.74 12.20
C HIS A 267 -21.02 -11.11 11.95
N HIS A 268 -21.31 -10.80 10.68
CA HIS A 268 -22.57 -10.24 10.21
C HIS A 268 -23.02 -9.00 10.99
N THR A 269 -22.09 -8.09 11.30
CA THR A 269 -22.36 -6.87 12.07
C THR A 269 -21.66 -5.64 11.48
N SER A 270 -22.41 -4.55 11.32
CA SER A 270 -21.93 -3.26 10.82
C SER A 270 -21.45 -2.31 11.93
N ARG A 271 -21.57 -2.71 13.20
CA ARG A 271 -21.37 -1.82 14.36
C ARG A 271 -20.00 -1.12 14.36
N VAL A 272 -18.91 -1.89 14.33
CA VAL A 272 -17.54 -1.35 14.38
C VAL A 272 -17.22 -0.58 13.09
N LEU A 273 -17.63 -1.11 11.94
CA LEU A 273 -17.45 -0.42 10.66
C LEU A 273 -18.13 0.97 10.65
N LYS A 274 -19.37 1.08 11.13
CA LYS A 274 -20.07 2.38 11.25
C LYS A 274 -19.33 3.35 12.18
N GLN A 275 -18.74 2.85 13.27
CA GLN A 275 -17.92 3.66 14.18
C GLN A 275 -16.66 4.19 13.48
N TRP A 276 -15.94 3.34 12.72
CA TRP A 276 -14.81 3.75 11.91
C TRP A 276 -15.21 4.78 10.85
N LEU A 277 -16.26 4.52 10.08
CA LEU A 277 -16.74 5.44 9.03
C LEU A 277 -17.11 6.83 9.57
N ALA A 278 -17.46 6.93 10.85
CA ALA A 278 -17.74 8.21 11.50
C ALA A 278 -16.46 9.03 11.77
N ILE A 279 -15.32 8.38 12.02
CA ILE A 279 -14.07 9.01 12.49
C ILE A 279 -12.88 8.90 11.52
N CYS A 280 -12.98 8.07 10.48
CA CYS A 280 -11.91 7.89 9.49
C CYS A 280 -11.58 9.22 8.81
N PRO A 281 -10.30 9.45 8.46
CA PRO A 281 -9.91 10.57 7.62
C PRO A 281 -10.75 10.67 6.36
N ARG A 282 -11.04 11.90 5.89
CA ARG A 282 -11.75 12.09 4.60
C ARG A 282 -10.80 12.19 3.42
N ARG A 283 -9.57 12.63 3.67
CA ARG A 283 -8.47 12.67 2.71
C ARG A 283 -7.64 11.39 2.84
N GLN A 284 -8.20 10.29 2.33
CA GLN A 284 -7.55 8.98 2.41
C GLN A 284 -7.66 8.18 1.12
N VAL A 285 -6.78 7.19 1.00
CA VAL A 285 -6.79 6.17 -0.05
C VAL A 285 -7.24 4.86 0.58
N THR A 286 -8.39 4.33 0.14
CA THR A 286 -8.97 3.12 0.72
C THR A 286 -8.49 1.87 -0.01
N THR A 287 -8.15 0.82 0.74
CA THR A 287 -7.72 -0.48 0.18
C THR A 287 -8.49 -1.62 0.85
N LEU A 288 -8.44 -2.82 0.27
CA LEU A 288 -8.79 -4.07 0.95
C LEU A 288 -7.58 -5.00 0.92
N ASP A 289 -7.01 -5.15 -0.28
CA ASP A 289 -5.74 -5.79 -0.58
C ASP A 289 -4.72 -4.77 -1.04
N THR A 290 -3.45 -5.07 -0.75
CA THR A 290 -2.28 -4.36 -1.25
C THR A 290 -1.24 -5.39 -1.71
N HIS A 291 -0.01 -4.94 -1.98
CA HIS A 291 1.12 -5.82 -2.24
C HIS A 291 1.72 -6.44 -0.97
N ASP A 292 1.34 -5.96 0.21
CA ASP A 292 1.72 -6.52 1.51
C ASP A 292 0.57 -7.34 2.11
N GLY A 293 0.72 -7.80 3.36
CA GLY A 293 -0.31 -8.56 4.06
C GLY A 293 -1.38 -7.67 4.69
N ILE A 294 -2.47 -8.30 5.17
CA ILE A 294 -3.58 -7.61 5.84
C ILE A 294 -3.14 -7.22 7.26
N GLY A 295 -3.14 -5.92 7.56
CA GLY A 295 -2.63 -5.39 8.82
C GLY A 295 -3.48 -5.71 10.05
N VAL A 296 -2.85 -6.30 11.07
CA VAL A 296 -3.44 -6.62 12.37
C VAL A 296 -3.30 -5.44 13.33
N VAL A 297 -2.16 -4.75 13.31
CA VAL A 297 -1.90 -3.57 14.17
C VAL A 297 -2.78 -2.38 13.82
N ASP A 298 -3.22 -2.27 12.57
CA ASP A 298 -3.98 -1.14 12.06
C ASP A 298 -5.41 -1.05 12.63
N VAL A 299 -5.88 -2.10 13.32
CA VAL A 299 -7.20 -2.13 14.01
C VAL A 299 -7.10 -2.24 15.52
N GLN A 300 -5.90 -2.08 16.09
CA GLN A 300 -5.73 -1.97 17.53
C GLN A 300 -6.65 -0.86 18.08
N ASP A 301 -7.33 -1.15 19.18
CA ASP A 301 -8.31 -0.29 19.85
C ASP A 301 -9.59 0.06 19.04
N LEU A 302 -9.69 -0.36 17.77
CA LEU A 302 -10.94 -0.34 16.99
C LEU A 302 -11.76 -1.62 17.19
N LEU A 303 -11.07 -2.76 17.30
CA LEU A 303 -11.65 -4.04 17.70
C LEU A 303 -11.22 -4.36 19.13
N SER A 304 -12.15 -4.93 19.92
CA SER A 304 -11.75 -5.53 21.19
C SER A 304 -10.80 -6.71 20.94
N PRO A 305 -9.93 -7.09 21.90
CA PRO A 305 -9.03 -8.23 21.75
C PRO A 305 -9.74 -9.53 21.34
N GLU A 306 -10.94 -9.78 21.89
CA GLU A 306 -11.77 -10.95 21.55
C GLU A 306 -12.31 -10.87 20.12
N GLU A 307 -12.78 -9.70 19.66
CA GLU A 307 -13.24 -9.51 18.28
C GLU A 307 -12.09 -9.66 17.27
N LEU A 308 -10.90 -9.17 17.61
CA LEU A 308 -9.71 -9.29 16.79
C LEU A 308 -9.27 -10.76 16.68
N GLU A 309 -9.09 -11.44 17.81
CA GLU A 309 -8.71 -12.87 17.85
C GLU A 309 -9.69 -13.73 17.07
N ARG A 310 -11.00 -13.55 17.30
CA ARG A 310 -12.04 -14.28 16.57
C ARG A 310 -12.04 -13.98 15.06
N THR A 311 -11.65 -12.78 14.65
CA THR A 311 -11.54 -12.43 13.22
C THR A 311 -10.30 -13.06 12.59
N LEU A 312 -9.18 -13.10 13.32
CA LEU A 312 -7.95 -13.78 12.88
C LEU A 312 -8.16 -15.29 12.78
N ASP A 313 -8.80 -15.92 13.76
CA ASP A 313 -9.17 -17.34 13.70
C ASP A 313 -10.08 -17.62 12.50
N GLY A 314 -11.07 -16.74 12.26
CA GLY A 314 -11.90 -16.82 11.07
C GLY A 314 -11.10 -16.71 9.77
N LEU A 315 -10.10 -15.82 9.71
CA LEU A 315 -9.22 -15.69 8.55
C LEU A 315 -8.36 -16.94 8.35
N ASP A 316 -7.84 -17.53 9.44
CA ASP A 316 -7.09 -18.78 9.40
C ASP A 316 -7.94 -19.96 8.88
N GLU A 317 -9.20 -20.08 9.34
CA GLU A 317 -10.13 -21.12 8.93
C GLU A 317 -10.59 -20.94 7.47
N LYS A 318 -10.93 -19.72 7.09
CA LYS A 318 -11.57 -19.37 5.81
C LYS A 318 -10.60 -19.09 4.68
N GLY A 319 -9.41 -18.62 5.02
CA GLY A 319 -8.30 -18.43 4.09
C GLY A 319 -7.72 -19.74 3.56
N ALA A 320 -8.19 -20.89 4.08
CA ALA A 320 -8.12 -22.34 3.75
C ALA A 320 -6.86 -22.90 3.04
N ASN A 321 -6.19 -22.12 2.22
CA ASN A 321 -4.84 -22.35 1.72
C ASN A 321 -3.77 -21.52 2.48
N THR A 322 -4.16 -20.60 3.37
CA THR A 322 -3.25 -19.93 4.32
C THR A 322 -2.85 -20.91 5.41
N ARG A 323 -1.69 -21.54 5.26
CA ARG A 323 -1.03 -22.15 6.41
C ARG A 323 -0.38 -21.02 7.22
N LYS A 324 -0.61 -20.96 8.55
CA LYS A 324 0.08 -20.03 9.47
C LYS A 324 1.59 -19.93 9.23
N ILE A 325 2.18 -21.01 8.70
CA ILE A 325 3.59 -21.06 8.28
C ILE A 325 3.96 -19.94 7.31
N PHE A 326 3.08 -19.55 6.36
CA PHE A 326 3.36 -18.53 5.35
C PHE A 326 3.38 -17.11 5.94
N SER A 327 2.78 -16.92 7.10
CA SER A 327 2.91 -15.69 7.88
C SER A 327 4.01 -15.79 8.96
N GLY A 328 4.71 -16.92 9.02
CA GLY A 328 5.75 -17.19 10.01
C GLY A 328 7.18 -17.01 9.49
N PRO A 329 8.18 -17.12 10.40
CA PRO A 329 9.58 -16.88 10.10
C PRO A 329 10.17 -17.87 9.06
N GLU A 330 9.57 -19.05 8.89
CA GLU A 330 9.98 -20.05 7.89
C GLU A 330 9.87 -19.54 6.44
N PHE A 331 9.00 -18.55 6.20
CA PHE A 331 8.74 -17.98 4.86
C PHE A 331 9.19 -16.53 4.76
N GLN A 332 10.25 -16.16 5.49
CA GLN A 332 10.81 -14.81 5.51
C GLN A 332 9.78 -13.72 5.86
N ASN A 333 8.59 -14.12 6.31
CA ASN A 333 7.56 -13.23 6.78
C ASN A 333 7.88 -12.91 8.23
N LEU A 334 8.61 -11.82 8.39
CA LEU A 334 9.09 -11.37 9.68
C LEU A 334 8.15 -10.32 10.27
N ASP A 335 7.26 -9.75 9.45
CA ASP A 335 6.12 -8.92 9.85
C ASP A 335 5.04 -9.78 10.53
N ILE A 336 5.22 -10.02 11.83
CA ILE A 336 4.25 -10.70 12.71
C ILE A 336 2.90 -9.97 12.85
N TYR A 337 2.80 -8.78 12.24
CA TYR A 337 1.69 -7.85 12.34
C TYR A 337 0.77 -7.85 11.12
N GLN A 338 1.06 -8.69 10.12
CA GLN A 338 0.26 -8.80 8.90
C GLN A 338 -0.09 -10.26 8.60
N VAL A 339 -1.25 -10.46 8.00
CA VAL A 339 -1.70 -11.79 7.54
C VAL A 339 -1.58 -11.87 6.02
N ASN A 340 -0.72 -12.76 5.54
CA ASN A 340 -0.52 -12.98 4.11
C ASN A 340 -1.64 -13.84 3.54
N CYS A 341 -2.55 -13.22 2.81
CA CYS A 341 -3.67 -13.87 2.13
C CYS A 341 -4.16 -12.97 1.00
N THR A 342 -4.62 -13.56 -0.11
CA THR A 342 -5.43 -12.83 -1.07
C THR A 342 -6.78 -12.48 -0.44
N TYR A 343 -7.30 -11.28 -0.67
CA TYR A 343 -8.54 -10.84 -0.03
C TYR A 343 -9.76 -11.66 -0.48
N TYR A 344 -9.74 -12.19 -1.70
CA TYR A 344 -10.78 -13.10 -2.19
C TYR A 344 -10.74 -14.46 -1.47
N SER A 345 -9.55 -15.03 -1.23
CA SER A 345 -9.43 -16.27 -0.43
C SER A 345 -9.78 -16.04 1.03
N ALA A 346 -9.46 -14.89 1.62
CA ALA A 346 -9.90 -14.56 2.98
C ALA A 346 -11.43 -14.65 3.10
N LEU A 347 -12.15 -14.27 2.04
CA LEU A 347 -13.60 -14.35 1.96
C LEU A 347 -14.13 -15.70 1.43
N GLU A 348 -13.37 -16.79 1.58
CA GLU A 348 -13.75 -18.15 1.16
C GLU A 348 -14.03 -18.27 -0.35
N CYS A 349 -13.41 -17.40 -1.16
CA CYS A 349 -13.69 -17.29 -2.59
C CYS A 349 -15.21 -17.09 -2.87
N ASN A 350 -15.92 -16.45 -1.94
CA ASN A 350 -17.34 -16.20 -2.07
C ASN A 350 -17.59 -14.89 -2.82
N ASP A 351 -18.19 -15.01 -4.01
CA ASP A 351 -18.44 -13.87 -4.89
C ASP A 351 -19.28 -12.76 -4.24
N ASP A 352 -20.32 -13.12 -3.49
CA ASP A 352 -21.24 -12.13 -2.93
C ASP A 352 -20.62 -11.37 -1.76
N SER A 353 -19.88 -12.06 -0.88
CA SER A 353 -19.15 -11.39 0.21
C SER A 353 -18.00 -10.53 -0.34
N TYR A 354 -17.34 -10.97 -1.42
CA TYR A 354 -16.30 -10.17 -2.08
C TYR A 354 -16.84 -8.89 -2.73
N ILE A 355 -17.97 -8.99 -3.43
CA ILE A 355 -18.63 -7.81 -4.00
C ILE A 355 -19.19 -6.91 -2.90
N ALA A 356 -19.74 -7.46 -1.82
CA ALA A 356 -20.13 -6.69 -0.65
C ALA A 356 -18.94 -5.92 -0.05
N ALA A 357 -17.78 -6.57 0.10
CA ALA A 357 -16.55 -5.94 0.59
C ALA A 357 -16.11 -4.76 -0.30
N ARG A 358 -16.07 -4.96 -1.61
CA ARG A 358 -15.71 -3.91 -2.58
C ARG A 358 -16.74 -2.77 -2.62
N ALA A 359 -18.02 -3.08 -2.46
CA ALA A 359 -19.05 -2.05 -2.37
C ALA A 359 -18.89 -1.20 -1.08
N ILE A 360 -18.55 -1.82 0.05
CA ILE A 360 -18.20 -1.10 1.28
C ILE A 360 -17.00 -0.18 1.03
N GLN A 361 -15.93 -0.72 0.43
CA GLN A 361 -14.73 0.06 0.11
C GLN A 361 -15.06 1.28 -0.75
N PHE A 362 -15.84 1.10 -1.81
CA PHE A 362 -16.13 2.17 -2.77
C PHE A 362 -17.09 3.22 -2.22
N PHE A 363 -17.96 2.86 -1.28
CA PHE A 363 -18.83 3.82 -0.58
C PHE A 363 -18.14 4.47 0.63
N THR A 364 -16.99 3.98 1.07
CA THR A 364 -16.19 4.62 2.11
C THR A 364 -15.54 5.91 1.56
N PRO A 365 -15.55 7.03 2.30
CA PRO A 365 -14.87 8.25 1.87
C PRO A 365 -13.38 8.06 1.62
N GLY A 366 -12.91 8.55 0.47
CA GLY A 366 -11.54 8.42 0.01
C GLY A 366 -11.46 7.97 -1.45
N ILE A 367 -10.22 7.89 -1.95
CA ILE A 367 -9.92 7.38 -3.30
C ILE A 367 -9.71 5.86 -3.20
N PRO A 368 -10.56 5.02 -3.81
CA PRO A 368 -10.42 3.58 -3.69
C PRO A 368 -9.32 3.03 -4.59
N GLN A 369 -8.46 2.19 -4.02
CA GLN A 369 -7.46 1.40 -4.72
C GLN A 369 -7.83 -0.08 -4.70
N VAL A 370 -7.81 -0.71 -5.88
CA VAL A 370 -8.00 -2.14 -6.07
C VAL A 370 -6.65 -2.74 -6.44
N TYR A 371 -6.18 -3.73 -5.70
CA TYR A 371 -4.97 -4.45 -6.05
C TYR A 371 -5.23 -5.47 -7.16
N TYR A 372 -4.27 -5.65 -8.06
CA TYR A 372 -4.47 -6.41 -9.30
C TYR A 372 -4.85 -7.88 -9.09
N VAL A 373 -4.41 -8.53 -8.00
CA VAL A 373 -4.84 -9.89 -7.66
C VAL A 373 -6.33 -9.90 -7.34
N GLY A 374 -6.79 -8.97 -6.50
CA GLY A 374 -8.20 -8.82 -6.21
C GLY A 374 -9.07 -8.43 -7.40
N LEU A 375 -8.55 -7.59 -8.31
CA LEU A 375 -9.23 -7.25 -9.56
C LEU A 375 -9.68 -8.51 -10.33
N LEU A 376 -8.83 -9.54 -10.37
CA LEU A 376 -9.09 -10.79 -11.09
C LEU A 376 -9.71 -11.89 -10.21
N ALA A 377 -10.13 -11.53 -8.99
CA ALA A 377 -10.55 -12.47 -7.94
C ALA A 377 -9.54 -13.62 -7.82
N GLY A 378 -8.26 -13.26 -7.73
CA GLY A 378 -7.15 -14.20 -7.60
C GLY A 378 -7.18 -14.89 -6.24
N GLU A 379 -6.95 -16.20 -6.27
CA GLU A 379 -6.80 -17.03 -5.08
C GLU A 379 -5.34 -17.07 -4.62
N ASN A 380 -5.10 -17.62 -3.43
CA ASN A 380 -3.76 -17.76 -2.87
C ASN A 380 -2.82 -18.54 -3.80
N ASP A 381 -1.68 -17.92 -4.15
CA ASP A 381 -0.65 -18.56 -4.96
C ASP A 381 0.29 -19.40 -4.08
N ILE A 382 -0.16 -20.63 -3.83
CA ILE A 382 0.56 -21.60 -2.99
C ILE A 382 1.83 -22.10 -3.67
N GLU A 383 1.86 -22.15 -4.99
CA GLU A 383 3.04 -22.58 -5.72
C GLU A 383 4.15 -21.53 -5.60
N LEU A 384 3.85 -20.26 -5.85
CA LEU A 384 4.83 -19.18 -5.79
C LEU A 384 5.40 -19.01 -4.38
N VAL A 385 4.56 -18.92 -3.35
CA VAL A 385 5.03 -18.77 -1.95
C VAL A 385 5.91 -19.94 -1.51
N GLN A 386 5.64 -21.15 -2.01
CA GLN A 386 6.47 -22.33 -1.72
C GLN A 386 7.81 -22.30 -2.45
N GLN A 387 7.85 -21.77 -3.68
CA GLN A 387 9.05 -21.64 -4.49
C GLN A 387 9.97 -20.53 -3.95
N THR A 388 9.43 -19.35 -3.67
CA THR A 388 10.20 -18.16 -3.29
C THR A 388 10.57 -18.13 -1.81
N LYS A 389 9.79 -18.84 -0.98
CA LYS A 389 9.89 -18.76 0.50
C LYS A 389 9.70 -17.34 1.04
N ASN A 390 8.93 -16.50 0.34
CA ASN A 390 8.50 -15.19 0.81
C ASN A 390 6.98 -15.20 0.99
N GLY A 391 6.52 -15.06 2.24
CA GLY A 391 5.10 -15.16 2.61
C GLY A 391 4.17 -14.25 1.82
N ARG A 392 4.61 -13.03 1.49
CA ARG A 392 3.81 -12.05 0.72
C ARG A 392 3.56 -12.51 -0.72
N ASP A 393 4.35 -13.44 -1.24
CA ASP A 393 4.20 -13.96 -2.59
C ASP A 393 2.89 -14.77 -2.79
N ILE A 394 2.23 -15.18 -1.70
CA ILE A 394 0.90 -15.79 -1.76
C ILE A 394 -0.16 -14.86 -2.42
N ASN A 395 0.04 -13.54 -2.38
CA ASN A 395 -0.85 -12.52 -2.92
C ASN A 395 -0.14 -11.70 -4.01
N ARG A 396 0.65 -12.35 -4.86
CA ARG A 396 1.62 -11.67 -5.73
C ARG A 396 1.86 -12.40 -7.06
N HIS A 397 0.88 -13.20 -7.46
CA HIS A 397 0.88 -14.00 -8.69
C HIS A 397 1.09 -13.14 -9.94
N ASN A 398 1.96 -13.55 -10.87
CA ASN A 398 2.13 -12.86 -12.15
C ASN A 398 1.17 -13.45 -13.20
N PHE A 399 0.13 -12.70 -13.56
CA PHE A 399 -0.86 -13.16 -14.53
C PHE A 399 -0.38 -12.95 -15.96
N THR A 400 -0.36 -14.03 -16.74
CA THR A 400 -0.11 -13.97 -18.18
C THR A 400 -1.29 -13.33 -18.95
N LEU A 401 -1.05 -12.85 -20.17
CA LEU A 401 -2.12 -12.30 -21.02
C LEU A 401 -3.29 -13.28 -21.25
N ASP A 402 -3.00 -14.58 -21.37
CA ASP A 402 -4.01 -15.63 -21.54
C ASP A 402 -4.84 -15.83 -20.27
N GLU A 403 -4.20 -15.81 -19.10
CA GLU A 403 -4.91 -15.88 -17.81
C GLU A 403 -5.76 -14.64 -17.60
N ILE A 404 -5.28 -13.44 -17.94
CA ILE A 404 -6.07 -12.22 -17.86
C ILE A 404 -7.29 -12.31 -18.79
N ALA A 405 -7.09 -12.74 -20.04
CA ALA A 405 -8.18 -12.87 -21.01
C ALA A 405 -9.27 -13.84 -20.55
N ARG A 406 -8.88 -14.91 -19.82
CA ARG A 406 -9.79 -15.87 -19.20
C ARG A 406 -10.45 -15.32 -17.94
N ASP A 407 -9.66 -14.85 -16.99
CA ASP A 407 -10.09 -14.50 -15.64
C ASP A 407 -10.91 -13.22 -15.61
N ILE A 408 -10.67 -12.29 -16.54
CA ILE A 408 -11.53 -11.11 -16.69
C ILE A 408 -12.98 -11.49 -17.00
N GLN A 409 -13.25 -12.67 -17.59
CA GLN A 409 -14.60 -13.15 -17.89
C GLN A 409 -15.31 -13.81 -16.71
N LYS A 410 -14.63 -14.02 -15.57
CA LYS A 410 -15.26 -14.58 -14.36
C LYS A 410 -16.48 -13.72 -13.97
N PRO A 411 -17.62 -14.32 -13.59
CA PRO A 411 -18.81 -13.56 -13.19
C PRO A 411 -18.54 -12.51 -12.09
N VAL A 412 -17.76 -12.87 -11.06
CA VAL A 412 -17.35 -11.95 -9.98
C VAL A 412 -16.49 -10.79 -10.48
N VAL A 413 -15.61 -11.02 -11.45
CA VAL A 413 -14.77 -9.96 -12.03
C VAL A 413 -15.60 -9.01 -12.88
N GLN A 414 -16.56 -9.52 -13.66
CA GLN A 414 -17.50 -8.69 -14.42
C GLN A 414 -18.39 -7.83 -13.50
N ARG A 415 -18.84 -8.40 -12.37
CA ARG A 415 -19.56 -7.67 -11.31
C ARG A 415 -18.70 -6.55 -10.72
N LEU A 416 -17.45 -6.87 -10.37
CA LEU A 416 -16.50 -5.89 -9.84
C LEU A 416 -16.21 -4.76 -10.83
N LEU A 417 -15.95 -5.07 -12.11
CA LEU A 417 -15.69 -4.07 -13.15
C LEU A 417 -16.87 -3.11 -13.32
N ARG A 418 -18.10 -3.62 -13.29
CA ARG A 418 -19.31 -2.80 -13.34
C ARG A 418 -19.41 -1.87 -12.13
N LEU A 419 -19.13 -2.41 -10.94
CA LEU A 419 -19.12 -1.64 -9.69
C LEU A 419 -18.03 -0.56 -9.68
N MET A 420 -16.83 -0.88 -10.18
CA MET A 420 -15.72 0.07 -10.35
C MET A 420 -16.08 1.18 -11.33
N GLU A 421 -16.67 0.84 -12.48
CA GLU A 421 -17.13 1.82 -13.46
C GLU A 421 -18.18 2.76 -12.85
N PHE A 422 -19.15 2.23 -12.09
CA PHE A 422 -20.12 3.04 -11.37
C PHE A 422 -19.44 3.99 -10.38
N ARG A 423 -18.52 3.48 -9.55
CA ARG A 423 -17.78 4.29 -8.57
C ARG A 423 -16.93 5.39 -9.20
N SER A 424 -16.31 5.11 -10.35
CA SER A 424 -15.40 6.04 -11.02
C SER A 424 -16.10 7.13 -11.82
N ARG A 425 -17.40 6.98 -12.11
CA ARG A 425 -18.11 7.86 -13.06
C ARG A 425 -19.36 8.51 -12.50
N TYR A 426 -19.98 7.94 -11.47
CA TYR A 426 -21.25 8.45 -10.99
C TYR A 426 -21.05 9.70 -10.11
N PRO A 427 -21.65 10.87 -10.45
CA PRO A 427 -21.32 12.15 -9.81
C PRO A 427 -21.58 12.22 -8.30
N ALA A 428 -22.45 11.37 -7.74
CA ALA A 428 -22.78 11.43 -6.33
C ALA A 428 -21.56 11.29 -5.40
N PHE A 429 -20.51 10.58 -5.82
CA PHE A 429 -19.30 10.34 -5.04
C PHE A 429 -18.39 11.56 -4.86
N GLU A 430 -18.69 12.68 -5.53
CA GLU A 430 -18.06 13.99 -5.31
C GLU A 430 -18.86 14.85 -4.30
N GLY A 431 -19.99 14.31 -3.81
CA GLY A 431 -20.92 15.00 -2.94
C GLY A 431 -20.75 14.69 -1.45
N ARG A 432 -21.88 14.64 -0.75
CA ARG A 432 -21.93 14.39 0.69
C ARG A 432 -22.15 12.90 0.98
N PHE A 433 -21.26 12.33 1.77
CA PHE A 433 -21.40 11.00 2.37
C PHE A 433 -22.34 11.01 3.59
N ALA A 434 -23.10 9.94 3.79
CA ALA A 434 -23.88 9.67 4.99
C ALA A 434 -23.89 8.17 5.33
N ILE A 435 -23.82 7.88 6.64
CA ILE A 435 -24.16 6.57 7.21
C ILE A 435 -25.65 6.62 7.52
N GLU A 436 -26.45 5.79 6.86
CA GLU A 436 -27.90 5.76 7.09
C GLU A 436 -28.26 4.75 8.18
N ASP A 437 -29.38 5.01 8.86
CA ASP A 437 -29.89 4.11 9.90
C ASP A 437 -30.31 2.76 9.29
N ALA A 438 -29.87 1.69 9.94
CA ALA A 438 -30.13 0.31 9.56
C ALA A 438 -29.78 -0.62 10.75
N PRO A 439 -30.47 -1.77 10.91
CA PRO A 439 -30.11 -2.78 11.90
C PRO A 439 -28.64 -3.23 11.80
N ASP A 440 -28.08 -3.78 12.87
CA ASP A 440 -26.66 -4.15 12.93
C ASP A 440 -26.26 -5.17 11.85
N ASP A 441 -27.16 -6.09 11.48
CA ASP A 441 -26.95 -7.09 10.43
C ASP A 441 -27.20 -6.58 9.00
N GLN A 442 -27.33 -5.25 8.86
CA GLN A 442 -27.42 -4.55 7.58
C GLN A 442 -26.49 -3.35 7.56
N LEU A 443 -26.06 -2.97 6.36
CA LEU A 443 -25.32 -1.73 6.13
C LEU A 443 -26.01 -0.89 5.08
N ARG A 444 -26.18 0.40 5.38
CA ARG A 444 -26.74 1.37 4.45
C ARG A 444 -25.89 2.63 4.41
N LEU A 445 -25.30 2.91 3.26
CA LEU A 445 -24.42 4.06 3.03
C LEU A 445 -24.94 4.86 1.84
N SER A 446 -24.78 6.18 1.86
CA SER A 446 -25.17 6.99 0.71
C SER A 446 -24.24 8.13 0.40
N TRP A 447 -24.26 8.50 -0.87
CA TRP A 447 -23.58 9.65 -1.44
C TRP A 447 -24.60 10.50 -2.19
N THR A 448 -24.52 11.82 -2.02
CA THR A 448 -25.47 12.76 -2.65
C THR A 448 -24.76 14.00 -3.19
N GLN A 449 -24.91 14.23 -4.49
CA GLN A 449 -24.63 15.50 -5.17
C GLN A 449 -25.82 15.78 -6.09
N LEU A 450 -26.73 16.66 -5.66
CA LEU A 450 -28.00 16.85 -6.34
C LEU A 450 -27.82 17.18 -7.84
N PRO A 451 -28.62 16.56 -8.74
CA PRO A 451 -29.71 15.62 -8.45
C PRO A 451 -29.28 14.16 -8.21
N CYS A 452 -28.01 13.83 -8.42
CA CYS A 452 -27.47 12.48 -8.27
C CYS A 452 -27.43 12.03 -6.80
N ARG A 453 -27.98 10.85 -6.53
CA ARG A 453 -27.85 10.13 -5.26
C ARG A 453 -27.54 8.67 -5.53
N ALA A 454 -26.67 8.06 -4.72
CA ALA A 454 -26.44 6.63 -4.69
C ALA A 454 -26.63 6.13 -3.26
N VAL A 455 -27.35 5.02 -3.09
CA VAL A 455 -27.57 4.37 -1.79
C VAL A 455 -27.19 2.90 -1.93
N LEU A 456 -26.17 2.49 -1.18
CA LEU A 456 -25.76 1.12 -0.97
C LEU A 456 -26.59 0.49 0.15
N GLN A 457 -27.09 -0.72 -0.08
CA GLN A 457 -27.73 -1.58 0.91
C GLN A 457 -27.11 -2.97 0.85
N ILE A 458 -26.66 -3.47 2.00
CA ILE A 458 -26.09 -4.81 2.14
C ILE A 458 -26.79 -5.55 3.27
N SER A 459 -27.26 -6.78 2.99
CA SER A 459 -27.64 -7.73 4.02
C SER A 459 -26.42 -8.53 4.44
N LEU A 460 -25.93 -8.36 5.66
CA LEU A 460 -24.67 -9.00 6.07
C LEU A 460 -24.82 -10.52 6.27
N ARG A 461 -26.04 -11.03 6.45
CA ARG A 461 -26.30 -12.48 6.55
C ARG A 461 -26.27 -13.21 5.21
N THR A 462 -26.62 -12.52 4.14
CA THR A 462 -26.74 -13.11 2.78
C THR A 462 -25.74 -12.54 1.80
N TYR A 463 -25.02 -11.48 2.19
CA TYR A 463 -24.14 -10.67 1.35
C TYR A 463 -24.81 -10.00 0.14
N ALA A 464 -26.14 -10.07 0.06
CA ALA A 464 -26.91 -9.44 -1.00
C ALA A 464 -26.64 -7.93 -1.01
N THR A 465 -26.05 -7.47 -2.10
CA THR A 465 -25.57 -6.09 -2.28
C THR A 465 -26.37 -5.40 -3.37
N ARG A 466 -27.00 -4.29 -3.00
CA ARG A 466 -27.94 -3.57 -3.86
C ARG A 466 -27.61 -2.08 -3.85
N ILE A 467 -27.50 -1.49 -5.04
CA ILE A 467 -27.26 -0.05 -5.20
C ILE A 467 -28.46 0.55 -5.90
N THR A 468 -29.10 1.52 -5.24
CA THR A 468 -30.17 2.34 -5.84
C THR A 468 -29.60 3.71 -6.15
N TYR A 469 -29.86 4.22 -7.35
CA TYR A 469 -29.31 5.49 -7.80
C TYR A 469 -30.27 6.23 -8.74
N PHE A 470 -30.08 7.53 -8.93
CA PHE A 470 -30.84 8.33 -9.88
C PHE A 470 -30.19 8.24 -11.27
N ASP A 471 -30.88 7.64 -12.24
CA ASP A 471 -30.45 7.56 -13.63
C ASP A 471 -30.86 8.85 -14.35
N GLU A 472 -29.89 9.73 -14.61
CA GLU A 472 -30.14 11.04 -15.24
C GLU A 472 -30.69 10.91 -16.66
N GLU A 473 -30.31 9.86 -17.42
CA GLU A 473 -30.80 9.67 -18.79
C GLU A 473 -32.28 9.28 -18.80
N LYS A 474 -32.74 8.57 -17.77
CA LYS A 474 -34.13 8.12 -17.63
C LYS A 474 -34.95 8.95 -16.66
N GLU A 475 -34.36 9.99 -16.07
CA GLU A 475 -34.94 10.83 -15.01
C GLU A 475 -35.68 10.04 -13.91
N SER A 476 -35.15 8.88 -13.52
CA SER A 476 -35.83 7.96 -12.59
C SER A 476 -34.85 7.19 -11.72
N MET A 477 -35.36 6.60 -10.64
CA MET A 477 -34.56 5.71 -9.79
C MET A 477 -34.30 4.39 -10.51
N ALA A 478 -33.04 4.02 -10.62
CA ALA A 478 -32.56 2.74 -11.10
C ALA A 478 -31.97 1.90 -9.95
N GLU A 479 -31.91 0.60 -10.17
CA GLU A 479 -31.31 -0.36 -9.25
C GLU A 479 -30.42 -1.31 -10.05
N PHE A 480 -29.24 -1.63 -9.52
CA PHE A 480 -28.59 -2.87 -9.91
C PHE A 480 -28.08 -3.62 -8.69
N VAL A 481 -28.23 -4.95 -8.75
CA VAL A 481 -27.60 -5.90 -7.84
C VAL A 481 -26.14 -6.00 -8.28
N ALA A 482 -25.25 -5.65 -7.36
CA ALA A 482 -23.82 -5.58 -7.63
C ALA A 482 -23.24 -6.98 -7.87
#